data_AF-A0A257P2Z5-F1
#
_entry.id   AF-A0A257P2Z5-F1
#
_cell.length_a   1.000
_cell.length_b   1.000
_cell.length_c   1.000
_cell.angle_alpha   90.00
_cell.angle_beta   90.00
_cell.angle_gamma   90.00
#
_symmetry.space_group_name_H-M   'P 1'
#
loop_
_entity.id
_entity.type
_entity.pdbx_description
1 polymer ?
#
loop_
_entity_poly.entity_id
_entity_poly.type
_entity_poly.pdbx_seq_one_letter_code
_entity_poly.pdbx_strand_id
1 'polypeptide(L)'
;MAYEKIGRTRVVTHLFDAARRLQGQNADQVLMLRAQRRDDGSRSFRLEAGEALQTSFGADLYAEVFGPDESGPSCQSALSAWQWA
;
A
#
# COMPACT_ATOMS: atom_id res chain seq x y z
N MET A 1 34.52 11.21 14.97
CA MET A 1 34.60 10.37 13.75
C MET A 1 33.32 9.54 13.67
N ALA A 2 32.29 10.06 13.02
CA ALA A 2 31.03 9.32 12.84
C ALA A 2 31.22 8.33 11.68
N TYR A 3 31.01 7.04 11.96
CA TYR A 3 31.05 5.99 10.95
C TYR A 3 29.72 6.03 10.19
N GLU A 4 29.73 6.59 8.99
CA GLU A 4 28.56 6.56 8.11
C GLU A 4 28.50 5.20 7.41
N LYS A 5 27.59 4.35 7.87
CA LYS A 5 27.41 2.99 7.34
C LYS A 5 26.69 3.07 5.99
N ILE A 6 27.42 2.81 4.90
CA ILE A 6 26.83 2.66 3.56
C ILE A 6 25.95 1.40 3.56
N GLY A 7 24.64 1.58 3.67
CA GLY A 7 23.66 0.50 3.77
C GLY A 7 22.44 0.78 2.90
N ARG A 8 21.87 -0.28 2.31
CA ARG A 8 20.60 -0.20 1.59
C ARG A 8 19.48 -0.62 2.52
N THR A 9 18.57 0.31 2.84
CA THR A 9 17.40 0.05 3.69
C THR A 9 16.19 -0.23 2.81
N ARG A 10 15.36 -1.21 3.20
CA ARG A 10 14.03 -1.44 2.63
C ARG A 10 13.00 -1.21 3.71
N VAL A 11 11.97 -0.44 3.40
CA VAL A 11 10.88 -0.12 4.32
C VAL A 11 9.56 -0.49 3.64
N VAL A 12 8.67 -1.14 4.37
CA VAL A 12 7.29 -1.42 3.95
C VAL A 12 6.37 -0.55 4.80
N THR A 13 5.47 0.18 4.17
CA THR A 13 4.53 1.06 4.86
C THR A 13 3.18 1.06 4.16
N HIS A 14 2.11 1.19 4.94
CA HIS A 14 0.76 1.44 4.46
C HIS A 14 0.40 2.94 4.47
N LEU A 15 1.28 3.80 5.00
CA LEU A 15 1.05 5.23 5.09
C LEU A 15 1.43 5.91 3.77
N PHE A 16 0.43 6.18 2.93
CA PHE A 16 0.61 6.81 1.62
C PHE A 16 1.40 8.12 1.70
N ASP A 17 1.01 9.04 2.60
CA ASP A 17 1.67 10.34 2.73
C ASP A 17 3.14 10.23 3.13
N ALA A 18 3.50 9.25 3.96
CA ALA A 18 4.88 9.03 4.35
C ALA A 18 5.71 8.56 3.14
N ALA A 19 5.19 7.61 2.36
CA ALA A 19 5.87 7.11 1.15
C ALA A 19 6.04 8.23 0.11
N ARG A 20 5.00 9.04 -0.12
CA ARG A 20 5.04 10.17 -1.03
C ARG A 20 6.05 11.25 -0.60
N ARG A 21 6.10 11.58 0.69
CA ARG A 21 7.08 12.55 1.23
C ARG A 21 8.52 12.05 1.09
N LEU A 22 8.76 10.77 1.34
CA LEU A 22 10.09 10.15 1.17
C LEU A 22 10.56 10.21 -0.29
N GLN A 23 9.67 9.90 -1.24
CA GLN A 23 9.95 10.03 -2.67
C GLN A 23 10.26 11.48 -3.04
N GLY A 24 9.47 12.44 -2.56
CA GLY A 24 9.67 13.87 -2.87
C GLY A 24 10.94 14.49 -2.29
N GLN A 25 11.36 14.08 -1.09
CA GLN A 25 12.54 14.64 -0.42
C GLN A 25 13.87 14.04 -0.92
N ASN A 26 13.85 12.80 -1.43
CA ASN A 26 15.06 12.05 -1.78
C ASN A 26 14.90 11.30 -3.11
N ALA A 27 14.31 11.94 -4.12
CA ALA A 27 13.90 11.29 -5.38
C ALA A 27 15.04 10.47 -6.04
N ASP A 28 16.27 10.98 -6.02
CA ASP A 28 17.42 10.32 -6.65
C ASP A 28 17.97 9.12 -5.87
N GLN A 29 17.55 8.96 -4.61
CA GLN A 29 18.07 7.95 -3.69
C GLN A 29 17.03 6.88 -3.34
N VAL A 30 15.79 7.03 -3.82
CA VAL A 30 14.65 6.22 -3.38
C VAL A 30 13.96 5.55 -4.58
N LEU A 31 13.93 4.22 -4.56
CA LEU A 31 13.14 3.43 -5.51
C LEU A 31 11.82 3.01 -4.85
N MET A 32 10.71 3.48 -5.40
CA MET A 32 9.37 3.05 -4.99
C MET A 32 9.02 1.70 -5.64
N LEU A 33 8.58 0.76 -4.81
CA LEU A 33 8.19 -0.58 -5.22
C LEU A 33 6.78 -0.88 -4.71
N ARG A 34 5.98 -1.54 -5.54
CA ARG A 34 4.65 -2.03 -5.20
C ARG A 34 4.54 -3.53 -5.41
N ALA A 35 3.76 -4.19 -4.57
CA ALA A 35 3.36 -5.56 -4.83
C ALA A 35 2.38 -5.59 -6.01
N GLN A 36 2.66 -6.40 -7.02
CA GLN A 36 1.75 -6.61 -8.14
C GLN A 36 0.44 -7.23 -7.62
N ARG A 37 -0.68 -6.65 -8.05
CA ARG A 37 -2.03 -7.18 -7.88
C ARG A 37 -2.59 -7.49 -9.26
N ARG A 38 -3.01 -8.73 -9.48
CA ARG A 38 -3.71 -9.12 -10.70
C ARG A 38 -5.19 -8.73 -10.60
N ASP A 39 -5.84 -8.61 -11.76
CA ASP A 39 -7.25 -8.24 -11.86
C ASP A 39 -8.17 -9.27 -11.19
N ASP A 40 -7.73 -10.53 -11.08
CA ASP A 40 -8.42 -11.62 -10.38
C ASP A 40 -8.27 -11.56 -8.85
N GLY A 41 -7.58 -10.55 -8.33
CA GLY A 41 -7.31 -10.42 -6.89
C GLY A 41 -6.18 -11.30 -6.37
N SER A 42 -5.58 -12.17 -7.19
CA SER A 42 -4.47 -13.03 -6.78
C SER A 42 -3.17 -12.25 -6.53
N ARG A 43 -2.35 -12.76 -5.61
CA ARG A 43 -1.02 -12.21 -5.33
C ARG A 43 0.04 -12.99 -6.08
N SER A 44 0.92 -12.27 -6.79
CA SER A 44 2.01 -12.88 -7.55
C SER A 44 3.35 -12.89 -6.81
N PHE A 45 3.41 -12.32 -5.60
CA PHE A 45 4.64 -12.09 -4.81
C PHE A 45 5.74 -11.31 -5.57
N ARG A 46 5.38 -10.66 -6.68
CA ARG A 46 6.27 -9.83 -7.48
C ARG A 46 6.22 -8.39 -6.99
N LEU A 47 7.39 -7.78 -6.87
CA LEU A 47 7.52 -6.33 -6.69
C LEU A 47 7.77 -5.68 -8.06
N GLU A 48 7.04 -4.62 -8.34
CA GLU A 48 7.19 -3.82 -9.56
C GLU A 48 7.51 -2.38 -9.19
N ALA A 49 8.30 -1.71 -10.03
CA ALA A 49 8.56 -0.28 -9.85
C ALA A 49 7.24 0.48 -10.02
N GLY A 50 6.95 1.37 -9.08
CA GLY A 50 5.73 2.17 -9.14
C GLY A 50 5.57 3.03 -7.89
N GLU A 51 5.00 4.21 -8.08
CA GLU A 51 4.75 5.17 -6.99
C GLU A 51 3.78 4.63 -5.96
N ALA A 52 3.76 5.26 -4.78
CA ALA A 52 2.77 4.98 -3.76
C ALA A 52 1.36 5.06 -4.36
N LEU A 53 0.53 4.06 -4.09
CA LEU A 53 -0.83 4.01 -4.59
C LEU A 53 -1.76 4.53 -3.50
N GLN A 54 -2.54 5.58 -3.80
CA GLN A 54 -3.55 6.13 -2.89
C GLN A 54 -4.83 5.30 -2.95
N THR A 55 -4.71 3.99 -2.71
CA THR A 55 -5.86 3.11 -2.51
C THR A 55 -5.47 1.94 -1.61
N SER A 56 -6.44 1.41 -0.88
CA SER A 56 -6.29 0.21 -0.08
C SER A 56 -7.26 -0.87 -0.57
N PHE A 57 -6.78 -2.11 -0.64
CA PHE A 57 -7.60 -3.29 -0.94
C PHE A 57 -8.07 -3.98 0.34
N GLY A 58 -8.21 -3.24 1.44
CA GLY A 58 -8.50 -3.79 2.76
C GLY A 58 -9.89 -4.43 2.83
N ALA A 59 -10.88 -3.81 2.20
CA ALA A 59 -12.26 -4.31 2.18
C ALA A 59 -12.36 -5.67 1.45
N ASP A 60 -11.76 -5.77 0.25
CA ASP A 60 -11.73 -7.01 -0.52
C ASP A 60 -11.08 -8.14 0.28
N LEU A 61 -9.95 -7.86 0.94
CA LEU A 61 -9.22 -8.84 1.75
C LEU A 61 -9.99 -9.22 3.01
N TYR A 62 -10.70 -8.28 3.61
CA TYR A 62 -11.53 -8.57 4.78
C TYR A 62 -12.63 -9.56 4.41
N ALA A 63 -13.35 -9.31 3.32
CA ALA A 63 -14.38 -10.21 2.81
C ALA A 63 -13.82 -11.59 2.41
N GLU A 64 -12.62 -11.63 1.81
CA GLU A 64 -11.95 -12.89 1.46
C GLU A 64 -11.59 -13.73 2.70
N VAL A 65 -11.09 -13.09 3.77
CA VAL A 65 -10.59 -13.79 4.96
C VAL A 65 -11.71 -14.14 5.94
N PHE A 66 -12.68 -13.26 6.13
CA PHE A 66 -13.71 -13.38 7.18
C PHE A 66 -15.11 -13.68 6.63
N GLY A 67 -15.30 -13.64 5.31
CA GLY A 67 -16.62 -13.75 4.68
C GLY A 67 -17.35 -12.42 4.62
N PRO A 68 -18.45 -12.34 3.85
CA PRO A 68 -19.30 -11.14 3.79
C PRO A 68 -19.97 -10.90 5.15
N ASP A 69 -20.07 -9.63 5.55
CA ASP A 69 -20.80 -9.21 6.74
C ASP A 69 -22.32 -9.41 6.50
N GLU A 70 -22.88 -10.52 6.98
CA GLU A 70 -24.32 -10.83 6.86
C GLU A 70 -25.19 -10.01 7.86
N SER A 71 -24.58 -9.20 8.73
CA SER A 71 -25.29 -8.44 9.77
C SER A 71 -24.80 -6.99 9.94
N GLY A 72 -25.26 -6.06 9.10
CA GLY A 72 -25.04 -4.62 9.28
C GLY A 72 -25.45 -3.81 8.05
N PRO A 73 -25.84 -2.52 8.19
CA PRO A 73 -26.38 -1.75 7.07
C PRO A 73 -25.36 -1.72 5.94
N SER A 74 -25.83 -1.94 4.71
CA SER A 74 -25.02 -2.09 3.51
C SER A 74 -23.88 -1.08 3.49
N CYS A 75 -22.65 -1.58 3.55
CA CYS A 75 -21.40 -0.84 3.40
C CYS A 75 -21.28 -0.31 1.96
N GLN A 76 -22.22 0.54 1.54
CA GLN A 76 -22.15 1.33 0.32
C GLN A 76 -21.92 2.80 0.67
N SER A 77 -22.31 3.26 1.88
CA SER A 77 -22.06 4.62 2.35
C SER A 77 -20.69 4.83 3.03
N ALA A 78 -19.96 3.76 3.35
CA ALA A 78 -18.64 3.83 3.97
C ALA A 78 -17.48 3.68 2.98
N LEU A 79 -17.72 3.13 1.78
CA LEU A 79 -16.67 2.89 0.77
C LEU A 79 -16.15 4.17 0.10
N SER A 80 -16.93 5.25 0.09
CA SER A 80 -16.45 6.56 -0.38
C SER A 80 -15.41 7.19 0.56
N ALA A 81 -15.35 6.76 1.83
CA ALA A 81 -14.40 7.27 2.82
C ALA A 81 -13.00 6.61 2.71
N TRP A 82 -12.93 5.37 2.21
CA TRP A 82 -11.67 4.63 2.04
C TRP A 82 -11.06 4.78 0.63
N GLN A 83 -11.75 5.48 -0.27
CA GLN A 83 -11.21 5.80 -1.61
C GLN A 83 -10.16 6.93 -1.58
N TRP A 84 -10.04 7.63 -0.45
CA TRP A 84 -9.12 8.75 -0.24
C TRP A 84 -8.16 8.57 0.94
N ALA A 85 -8.25 7.46 1.68
CA ALA A 85 -7.35 7.10 2.78
C ALA A 85 -6.39 5.99 2.33
#